data_AF-A0A383CYP0-F1
#
_entry.id   AF-A0A383CYP0-F1
#
_cell.length_a   1.000
_cell.length_b   1.000
_cell.length_c   1.000
_cell.angle_alpha   90.00
_cell.angle_beta   90.00
_cell.angle_gamma   90.00
#
_symmetry.space_group_name_H-M   'P 1'
#
loop_
_entity.id
_entity.type
_entity.pdbx_description
1 polymer ?
#
loop_
_entity_poly.entity_id
_entity_poly.type
_entity_poly.pdbx_seq_one_letter_code
_entity_poly.pdbx_strand_id
1 'polypeptide(L)'
;MKEALDRGAKVIISEDEQLDLPLGITGLQVDDSRLALARFAKRYHGSPDRSLRVVGITGTNGKTTVSSLIRHLIERPGRPVGLIGTVRYHLGDREVPSFKTTPESSDLFALLRSMLAAGCSETVMEVSSHGIHQTRVAGLELEVGAFLNLTRDHLDYHGNMESYFREKRKVFNGDNGSLPKVAVINGDCPYGRRLTEELPPQVQVLTFGLGEGNH
;
A
#
# COMPACT_ATOMS: atom_id res chain seq x y z
N MET A 1 10.74 12.11 20.75
CA MET A 1 12.16 11.78 20.98
C MET A 1 12.43 11.29 22.39
N LYS A 2 12.23 12.12 23.44
CA LYS A 2 12.49 11.73 24.84
C LYS A 2 11.86 10.40 25.25
N GLU A 3 10.56 10.22 24.99
CA GLU A 3 9.87 8.95 25.28
C GLU A 3 10.47 7.74 24.53
N ALA A 4 10.92 7.92 23.29
CA ALA A 4 11.56 6.83 22.53
C ALA A 4 12.92 6.44 23.13
N LEU A 5 13.69 7.43 23.60
CA LEU A 5 14.95 7.21 24.31
C LEU A 5 14.73 6.52 25.65
N ASP A 6 13.71 6.94 26.41
CA ASP A 6 13.33 6.32 27.69
C ASP A 6 12.90 4.85 27.50
N ARG A 7 12.30 4.53 26.35
CA ARG A 7 11.97 3.15 25.94
C ARG A 7 13.16 2.37 25.34
N GLY A 8 14.37 2.95 25.37
CA GLY A 8 15.61 2.27 24.99
C GLY A 8 16.02 2.37 23.52
N ALA A 9 15.41 3.27 22.74
CA ALA A 9 15.86 3.51 21.36
C ALA A 9 17.34 3.90 21.33
N LYS A 10 18.13 3.24 20.49
CA LYS A 10 19.56 3.51 20.30
C LYS A 10 19.87 4.33 19.04
N VAL A 11 18.90 4.44 18.15
CA VAL A 11 19.01 5.18 16.89
C VAL A 11 17.76 6.03 16.71
N ILE A 12 17.94 7.30 16.34
CA ILE A 12 16.87 8.24 16.01
C ILE A 12 17.04 8.65 14.55
N ILE A 13 15.98 8.51 13.75
CA ILE A 13 15.93 8.97 12.36
C ILE A 13 15.07 10.23 12.34
N SER A 14 15.59 11.35 11.81
CA SER A 14 14.85 12.62 11.70
C SER A 14 15.21 13.35 10.41
N GLU A 15 14.34 14.29 10.03
CA GLU A 15 14.62 15.29 8.98
C GLU A 15 15.41 16.49 9.53
N ASP A 16 15.45 16.65 10.85
CA ASP A 16 16.17 17.75 11.49
C ASP A 16 17.69 17.59 11.39
N GLU A 17 18.36 18.64 10.87
CA GLU A 17 19.82 18.74 10.80
C GLU A 17 20.50 18.81 12.16
N GLN A 18 19.80 19.30 13.18
CA GLN A 18 20.35 19.54 14.51
C GLN A 18 19.56 18.77 15.57
N LEU A 19 19.88 17.48 15.70
CA LEU A 19 19.37 16.65 16.79
C LEU A 19 20.29 16.77 18.01
N ASP A 20 19.78 17.34 19.11
CA ASP A 20 20.43 17.26 20.41
C ASP A 20 20.19 15.88 21.03
N LEU A 21 21.18 14.99 20.91
CA LEU A 21 21.08 13.58 21.31
C LEU A 21 22.01 13.27 22.49
N PRO A 22 21.53 12.50 23.49
CA PRO A 22 22.39 12.02 24.57
C PRO A 22 23.55 11.16 24.04
N LEU A 23 24.65 11.13 24.80
CA LEU A 23 25.79 10.25 24.53
C LEU A 23 25.36 8.79 24.36
N GLY A 24 25.86 8.14 23.31
CA GLY A 24 25.56 6.74 22.99
C GLY A 24 24.29 6.51 22.17
N ILE A 25 23.62 7.58 21.72
CA ILE A 25 22.51 7.53 20.76
C ILE A 25 23.01 7.96 19.39
N THR A 26 22.70 7.19 18.36
CA THR A 26 23.03 7.55 16.97
C THR A 26 21.88 8.33 16.33
N GLY A 27 22.15 9.53 15.85
CA GLY A 27 21.25 10.28 14.99
C GLY A 27 21.51 9.98 13.52
N LEU A 28 20.44 9.78 12.74
CA LEU A 28 20.49 9.66 11.29
C LEU A 28 19.57 10.71 10.67
N GLN A 29 20.18 11.71 10.05
CA GLN A 29 19.44 12.68 9.25
C GLN A 29 19.05 12.07 7.91
N VAL A 30 17.81 12.31 7.49
CA VAL A 30 17.26 11.87 6.19
C VAL A 30 16.42 12.98 5.58
N ASP A 31 16.31 13.00 4.26
CA ASP A 31 15.48 14.02 3.57
C ASP A 31 13.97 13.79 3.75
N ASP A 32 13.56 12.53 3.93
CA ASP A 32 12.16 12.13 4.15
C ASP A 32 12.12 10.97 5.17
N SER A 33 11.66 11.28 6.37
CA SER A 33 11.55 10.35 7.50
C SER A 33 10.54 9.24 7.24
N ARG A 34 9.46 9.52 6.51
CA ARG A 34 8.42 8.54 6.19
C ARG A 34 8.91 7.54 5.16
N LEU A 35 9.62 8.01 4.14
CA LEU A 35 10.25 7.16 3.14
C LEU A 35 11.35 6.30 3.76
N ALA A 36 12.16 6.89 4.65
CA ALA A 36 13.15 6.15 5.42
C ALA A 36 12.51 5.05 6.28
N LEU A 37 11.40 5.36 6.98
CA LEU A 37 10.64 4.38 7.75
C LEU A 37 10.11 3.24 6.87
N ALA A 38 9.53 3.55 5.71
CA ALA A 38 9.00 2.53 4.81
C ALA A 38 10.10 1.58 4.29
N ARG A 39 11.24 2.13 3.86
CA ARG A 39 12.41 1.35 3.43
C ARG A 39 12.97 0.50 4.55
N PHE A 40 13.08 1.07 5.75
CA PHE A 40 13.56 0.36 6.94
C PHE A 40 12.61 -0.78 7.31
N ALA A 41 11.30 -0.52 7.43
CA ALA A 41 10.30 -1.51 7.78
C ALA A 41 10.29 -2.69 6.80
N LYS A 42 10.31 -2.40 5.49
CA LYS A 42 10.41 -3.44 4.45
C LYS A 42 11.63 -4.33 4.68
N ARG A 43 12.81 -3.71 4.85
CA ARG A 43 14.07 -4.46 5.03
C ARG A 43 14.11 -5.22 6.35
N TYR A 44 13.68 -4.60 7.45
CA TYR A 44 13.68 -5.17 8.80
C TYR A 44 12.83 -6.44 8.88
N HIS A 45 11.68 -6.46 8.19
CA HIS A 45 10.82 -7.64 8.11
C HIS A 45 11.19 -8.63 6.99
N GLY A 46 12.31 -8.41 6.30
CA GLY A 46 12.83 -9.32 5.27
C GLY A 46 12.10 -9.25 3.92
N SER A 47 11.51 -8.11 3.58
CA SER A 47 10.75 -7.88 2.34
C SER A 47 9.65 -8.92 2.10
N PRO A 48 8.69 -9.08 3.03
CA PRO A 48 7.68 -10.14 2.96
C PRO A 48 6.77 -10.04 1.73
N ASP A 49 6.60 -8.83 1.19
CA ASP A 49 5.88 -8.55 -0.06
C ASP A 49 6.50 -9.20 -1.30
N ARG A 50 7.77 -9.62 -1.25
CA ARG A 50 8.39 -10.41 -2.34
C ARG A 50 7.98 -11.87 -2.35
N SER A 51 7.54 -12.38 -1.20
CA SER A 51 7.11 -13.78 -1.04
C SER A 51 5.59 -13.93 -1.03
N LEU A 52 4.86 -12.83 -0.78
CA LEU A 52 3.41 -12.76 -0.91
C LEU A 52 3.02 -12.20 -2.28
N ARG A 53 2.05 -12.83 -2.97
CA ARG A 53 1.37 -12.15 -4.07
C ARG A 53 0.39 -11.14 -3.50
N VAL A 54 0.78 -9.87 -3.53
CA VAL A 54 -0.03 -8.75 -3.03
C VAL A 54 -0.94 -8.20 -4.13
N VAL A 55 -2.25 -8.20 -3.88
CA VAL A 55 -3.26 -7.52 -4.71
C VAL A 55 -3.63 -6.21 -4.04
N GLY A 56 -3.20 -5.08 -4.60
CA GLY A 56 -3.49 -3.74 -4.09
C GLY A 56 -4.67 -3.10 -4.84
N ILE A 57 -5.73 -2.70 -4.12
CA ILE A 57 -6.92 -2.09 -4.71
C ILE A 57 -7.03 -0.63 -4.30
N THR A 58 -7.09 0.27 -5.29
CA THR A 58 -7.37 1.68 -5.08
C THR A 58 -8.58 2.15 -5.88
N GLY A 59 -9.12 3.28 -5.44
CA GLY A 59 -10.31 3.92 -6.00
C GLY A 59 -10.99 4.78 -4.94
N THR A 60 -11.96 5.60 -5.34
CA THR A 60 -12.80 6.33 -4.39
C THR A 60 -13.69 5.32 -3.65
N ASN A 61 -14.49 4.56 -4.39
CA ASN A 61 -15.47 3.63 -3.85
C ASN A 61 -15.20 2.17 -4.22
N GLY A 62 -15.73 1.24 -3.42
CA GLY A 62 -15.75 -0.19 -3.74
C GLY A 62 -14.50 -0.98 -3.31
N LYS A 63 -13.48 -0.33 -2.74
CA LYS A 63 -12.23 -1.00 -2.28
C LYS A 63 -12.52 -2.18 -1.36
N THR A 64 -13.33 -1.97 -0.32
CA THR A 64 -13.68 -3.00 0.67
C THR A 64 -14.53 -4.13 0.09
N THR A 65 -15.48 -3.81 -0.78
CA THR A 65 -16.30 -4.81 -1.46
C THR A 65 -15.44 -5.70 -2.35
N VAL A 66 -14.62 -5.09 -3.21
CA VAL A 66 -13.74 -5.81 -4.13
C VAL A 66 -12.67 -6.60 -3.36
N SER A 67 -12.07 -6.02 -2.30
CA SER A 67 -11.05 -6.72 -1.52
C SER A 67 -11.60 -7.97 -0.83
N SER A 68 -12.81 -7.87 -0.28
CA SER A 68 -13.50 -8.99 0.35
C SER A 68 -13.89 -10.07 -0.67
N LEU A 69 -14.40 -9.66 -1.83
CA LEU A 69 -14.75 -10.59 -2.92
C LEU A 69 -13.52 -11.33 -3.46
N ILE A 70 -12.42 -10.61 -3.73
CA ILE A 70 -11.18 -11.25 -4.21
C ILE A 70 -10.69 -12.25 -3.19
N ARG A 71 -10.60 -11.88 -1.90
CA ARG A 71 -10.18 -12.82 -0.85
C ARG A 71 -11.06 -14.06 -0.84
N HIS A 72 -12.38 -13.88 -0.83
CA HIS A 72 -13.32 -15.01 -0.82
C HIS A 72 -13.15 -15.94 -2.02
N LEU A 73 -12.89 -15.39 -3.22
CA LEU A 73 -12.72 -16.17 -4.44
C LEU A 73 -11.39 -16.93 -4.52
N ILE A 74 -10.32 -16.40 -3.91
CA ILE A 74 -8.99 -17.01 -3.97
C ILE A 74 -8.65 -17.88 -2.75
N GLU A 75 -9.40 -17.74 -1.66
CA GLU A 75 -9.24 -18.56 -0.44
C GLU A 75 -9.60 -20.01 -0.72
N ARG A 76 -8.75 -20.93 -0.24
CA ARG A 76 -8.89 -22.37 -0.47
C ARG A 76 -8.56 -23.14 0.81
N PRO A 77 -9.12 -24.35 1.00
CA PRO A 77 -8.74 -25.20 2.12
C PRO A 77 -7.22 -25.39 2.22
N GLY A 78 -6.66 -25.17 3.41
CA GLY A 78 -5.22 -25.30 3.67
C GLY A 78 -4.34 -24.19 3.08
N ARG A 79 -4.93 -23.13 2.49
CA ARG A 79 -4.21 -22.01 1.90
C ARG A 79 -4.87 -20.68 2.28
N PRO A 80 -4.59 -20.17 3.50
CA PRO A 80 -5.21 -18.95 4.00
C PRO A 80 -4.76 -17.73 3.20
N VAL A 81 -5.62 -16.72 3.13
CA VAL A 81 -5.38 -15.49 2.35
C VAL A 81 -5.44 -14.29 3.27
N GLY A 82 -4.42 -13.44 3.21
CA GLY A 82 -4.37 -12.20 3.96
C GLY A 82 -5.38 -11.17 3.44
N LEU A 83 -5.89 -10.33 4.34
CA LEU A 83 -6.66 -9.14 3.97
C LEU A 83 -6.24 -7.97 4.86
N ILE A 84 -5.88 -6.85 4.25
CA ILE A 84 -5.67 -5.57 4.93
C ILE A 84 -6.70 -4.60 4.38
N GLY A 85 -7.70 -4.24 5.20
CA GLY A 85 -8.78 -3.38 4.75
C GLY A 85 -9.39 -2.53 5.85
N THR A 86 -10.44 -1.81 5.49
CA THR A 86 -11.10 -0.84 6.39
C THR A 86 -11.79 -1.53 7.58
N VAL A 87 -12.30 -2.75 7.39
CA VAL A 87 -13.14 -3.44 8.40
C VAL A 87 -12.30 -4.22 9.42
N ARG A 88 -11.33 -5.01 8.94
CA ARG A 88 -10.47 -5.90 9.73
C ARG A 88 -9.15 -6.13 8.98
N TYR A 89 -8.14 -6.59 9.72
CA TYR A 89 -7.01 -7.28 9.12
C TYR A 89 -7.12 -8.78 9.39
N HIS A 90 -7.07 -9.59 8.34
CA HIS A 90 -7.02 -11.05 8.43
C HIS A 90 -5.61 -11.48 8.12
N LEU A 91 -4.94 -12.11 9.09
CA LEU A 91 -3.53 -12.49 9.01
C LEU A 91 -3.34 -13.96 8.65
N GLY A 92 -4.41 -14.64 8.23
CA GLY A 92 -4.46 -16.06 7.92
C GLY A 92 -4.98 -16.90 9.09
N ASP A 93 -4.20 -16.98 10.17
CA ASP A 93 -4.54 -17.75 11.38
C ASP A 93 -5.46 -16.99 12.36
N ARG A 94 -5.48 -15.66 12.26
CA ARG A 94 -6.24 -14.79 13.15
C ARG A 94 -6.72 -13.52 12.47
N GLU A 95 -7.64 -12.83 13.13
CA GLU A 95 -8.11 -11.51 12.75
C GLU A 95 -7.74 -10.49 13.83
N VAL A 96 -7.40 -9.28 13.41
CA VAL A 96 -7.14 -8.16 14.31
C VAL A 96 -7.93 -6.92 13.88
N PRO A 97 -8.24 -6.01 14.82
CA PRO A 97 -8.91 -4.76 14.49
C PRO A 97 -8.14 -3.94 13.44
N SER A 98 -8.87 -3.33 12.52
CA SER A 98 -8.29 -2.34 11.61
C SER A 98 -8.26 -0.97 12.27
N PHE A 99 -7.09 -0.30 12.24
CA PHE A 99 -6.94 1.08 12.72
C PHE A 99 -6.99 2.09 11.57
N LYS A 100 -6.60 1.65 10.36
CA LYS A 100 -6.53 2.46 9.13
C LYS A 100 -6.86 1.56 7.94
N THR A 101 -7.53 2.09 6.92
CA THR A 101 -7.70 1.38 5.64
C THR A 101 -6.37 0.88 5.08
N THR A 102 -5.32 1.71 5.20
CA THR A 102 -3.94 1.39 4.85
C THR A 102 -3.05 1.67 6.07
N PRO A 103 -2.50 0.64 6.74
CA PRO A 103 -1.65 0.77 7.94
C PRO A 103 -0.41 1.63 7.68
N GLU A 104 0.24 2.13 8.75
CA GLU A 104 1.57 2.73 8.63
C GLU A 104 2.59 1.71 8.12
N SER A 105 3.66 2.17 7.49
CA SER A 105 4.62 1.27 6.83
C SER A 105 5.27 0.27 7.80
N SER A 106 5.55 0.69 9.04
CA SER A 106 6.02 -0.21 10.11
C SER A 106 5.07 -1.37 10.36
N ASP A 107 3.77 -1.06 10.50
CA ASP A 107 2.74 -2.04 10.80
C ASP A 107 2.47 -2.90 9.57
N LEU A 108 2.42 -2.29 8.38
CA LEU A 108 2.17 -2.98 7.12
C LEU A 108 3.14 -4.14 6.91
N PHE A 109 4.46 -3.88 6.96
CA PHE A 109 5.44 -4.94 6.73
C PHE A 109 5.48 -5.96 7.88
N ALA A 110 5.16 -5.57 9.11
CA ALA A 110 4.97 -6.51 10.22
C ALA A 110 3.77 -7.45 10.00
N LEU A 111 2.62 -6.90 9.55
CA LEU A 111 1.41 -7.66 9.24
C LEU A 111 1.65 -8.63 8.08
N LEU A 112 2.28 -8.17 7.00
CA LEU A 112 2.67 -9.03 5.86
C LEU A 112 3.61 -10.15 6.30
N ARG A 113 4.56 -9.87 7.19
CA ARG A 113 5.43 -10.91 7.76
C ARG A 113 4.66 -11.92 8.60
N SER A 114 3.67 -11.47 9.38
CA SER A 114 2.79 -12.37 10.14
C SER A 114 1.97 -13.26 9.21
N MET A 115 1.47 -12.74 8.09
CA MET A 115 0.73 -13.52 7.10
C MET A 115 1.58 -14.65 6.51
N LEU A 116 2.84 -14.36 6.15
CA LEU A 116 3.78 -15.41 5.71
C LEU A 116 3.99 -16.49 6.78
N ALA A 117 4.16 -16.08 8.03
CA ALA A 117 4.33 -17.02 9.15
C ALA A 117 3.10 -17.89 9.39
N ALA A 118 1.90 -17.36 9.11
CA ALA A 118 0.63 -18.09 9.16
C ALA A 118 0.35 -18.97 7.92
N GLY A 119 1.28 -19.01 6.96
CA GLY A 119 1.16 -19.84 5.76
C GLY A 119 0.40 -19.19 4.60
N CYS A 120 0.14 -17.87 4.64
CA CYS A 120 -0.41 -17.17 3.49
C CYS A 120 0.62 -17.09 2.35
N SER A 121 0.17 -17.34 1.12
CA SER A 121 0.92 -17.03 -0.11
C SER A 121 0.38 -15.82 -0.86
N GLU A 122 -0.82 -15.39 -0.51
CA GLU A 122 -1.55 -14.28 -1.13
C GLU A 122 -2.11 -13.35 -0.08
N THR A 123 -2.20 -12.07 -0.42
CA THR A 123 -2.91 -11.08 0.39
C THR A 123 -3.59 -10.06 -0.51
N VAL A 124 -4.76 -9.61 -0.06
CA VAL A 124 -5.52 -8.54 -0.70
C VAL A 124 -5.45 -7.30 0.19
N MET A 125 -5.26 -6.13 -0.39
CA MET A 125 -5.01 -4.91 0.38
C MET A 125 -5.75 -3.72 -0.21
N GLU A 126 -6.43 -2.98 0.66
CA GLU A 126 -6.98 -1.67 0.31
C GLU A 126 -5.88 -0.60 0.37
N VAL A 127 -5.63 0.05 -0.78
CA VAL A 127 -4.61 1.09 -0.93
C VAL A 127 -5.31 2.45 -1.05
N SER A 128 -5.47 3.12 0.08
CA SER A 128 -6.06 4.46 0.16
C SER A 128 -5.11 5.52 -0.39
N SER A 129 -5.64 6.61 -0.95
CA SER A 129 -4.81 7.74 -1.39
C SER A 129 -4.07 8.40 -0.23
N HIS A 130 -4.65 8.43 0.97
CA HIS A 130 -3.97 8.84 2.19
C HIS A 130 -2.75 7.97 2.49
N GLY A 131 -2.88 6.64 2.33
CA GLY A 131 -1.77 5.71 2.52
C GLY A 131 -0.64 5.91 1.52
N ILE A 132 -0.97 6.25 0.27
CA ILE A 132 0.02 6.56 -0.77
C ILE A 132 0.71 7.89 -0.45
N HIS A 133 -0.07 8.95 -0.21
CA HIS A 133 0.44 10.29 0.10
C HIS A 133 1.32 10.34 1.35
N GLN A 134 1.00 9.51 2.34
CA GLN A 134 1.77 9.41 3.58
C GLN A 134 2.92 8.40 3.51
N THR A 135 3.25 7.92 2.31
CA THR A 135 4.41 7.04 2.04
C THR A 135 4.30 5.70 2.75
N ARG A 136 3.08 5.30 3.17
CA ARG A 136 2.87 4.06 3.95
C ARG A 136 3.08 2.79 3.14
N VAL A 137 2.86 2.88 1.83
CA VAL A 137 3.01 1.78 0.87
C VAL A 137 4.23 1.95 -0.03
N ALA A 138 5.15 2.86 0.31
CA ALA A 138 6.32 3.12 -0.51
C ALA A 138 7.21 1.89 -0.63
N GLY A 139 7.56 1.54 -1.86
CA GLY A 139 8.34 0.37 -2.21
C GLY A 139 7.59 -0.96 -2.08
N LEU A 140 6.28 -0.97 -1.79
CA LEU A 140 5.47 -2.19 -1.75
C LEU A 140 5.39 -2.82 -3.14
N GLU A 141 5.82 -4.08 -3.26
CA GLU A 141 5.75 -4.84 -4.49
C GLU A 141 4.35 -5.44 -4.67
N LEU A 142 3.68 -5.06 -5.76
CA LEU A 142 2.35 -5.55 -6.10
C LEU A 142 2.43 -6.57 -7.23
N GLU A 143 1.80 -7.72 -7.02
CA GLU A 143 1.51 -8.64 -8.12
C GLU A 143 0.45 -8.02 -9.03
N VAL A 144 -0.62 -7.50 -8.41
CA VAL A 144 -1.73 -6.85 -9.12
C VAL A 144 -2.06 -5.52 -8.45
N GLY A 145 -2.11 -4.45 -9.24
CA GLY A 145 -2.70 -3.17 -8.87
C GLY A 145 -4.07 -3.02 -9.52
N ALA A 146 -5.12 -2.72 -8.76
CA ALA A 146 -6.47 -2.52 -9.29
C ALA A 146 -6.94 -1.07 -9.10
N PHE A 147 -7.40 -0.43 -10.17
CA PHE A 147 -7.99 0.92 -10.15
C PHE A 147 -9.48 0.85 -10.45
N LEU A 148 -10.32 1.13 -9.44
CA LEU A 148 -11.77 0.96 -9.56
C LEU A 148 -12.50 2.15 -10.16
N ASN A 149 -12.29 3.34 -9.61
CA ASN A 149 -12.96 4.58 -10.00
C ASN A 149 -12.30 5.78 -9.30
N LEU A 150 -12.54 6.97 -9.84
CA LEU A 150 -12.21 8.23 -9.18
C LEU A 150 -13.37 9.21 -9.31
N THR A 151 -14.03 9.47 -8.19
CA THR A 151 -15.10 10.47 -8.05
C THR A 151 -14.71 11.49 -6.98
N ARG A 152 -15.42 12.63 -6.95
CA ARG A 152 -15.17 13.73 -6.00
C ARG A 152 -15.32 13.26 -4.56
N ASP A 153 -14.19 13.14 -3.88
CA ASP A 153 -14.04 12.75 -2.48
C ASP A 153 -12.65 13.20 -2.00
N HIS A 154 -12.44 13.35 -0.70
CA HIS A 154 -11.17 13.72 -0.08
C HIS A 154 -10.49 14.98 -0.67
N LEU A 155 -11.25 15.93 -1.23
CA LEU A 155 -10.70 17.15 -1.82
C LEU A 155 -10.26 18.18 -0.78
N ASP A 156 -10.78 18.09 0.44
CA ASP A 156 -10.25 18.77 1.62
C ASP A 156 -8.79 18.37 1.90
N TYR A 157 -8.42 17.12 1.59
CA TYR A 157 -7.06 16.62 1.74
C TYR A 157 -6.19 16.85 0.50
N HIS A 158 -6.68 16.49 -0.69
CA HIS A 158 -5.91 16.52 -1.95
C HIS A 158 -5.99 17.87 -2.69
N GLY A 159 -6.87 18.77 -2.27
CA GLY A 159 -7.13 20.07 -2.89
C GLY A 159 -7.98 19.99 -4.17
N ASN A 160 -7.61 19.16 -5.13
CA ASN A 160 -8.32 19.01 -6.39
C ASN A 160 -8.27 17.58 -6.96
N MET A 161 -9.08 17.31 -7.98
CA MET A 161 -9.21 15.98 -8.58
C MET A 161 -7.93 15.51 -9.29
N GLU A 162 -7.14 16.43 -9.86
CA GLU A 162 -5.90 16.10 -10.55
C GLU A 162 -4.84 15.62 -9.55
N SER A 163 -4.66 16.33 -8.44
CA SER A 163 -3.80 15.90 -7.33
C SER A 163 -4.25 14.55 -6.79
N TYR A 164 -5.55 14.35 -6.58
CA TYR A 164 -6.09 13.08 -6.10
C TYR A 164 -5.83 11.92 -7.09
N PHE A 165 -5.97 12.16 -8.39
CA PHE A 165 -5.65 11.20 -9.44
C PHE A 165 -4.15 10.85 -9.44
N ARG A 166 -3.29 11.87 -9.50
CA ARG A 166 -1.82 11.70 -9.48
C ARG A 166 -1.38 10.86 -8.31
N GLU A 167 -2.03 11.02 -7.16
CA GLU A 167 -1.69 10.26 -5.97
C GLU A 167 -2.01 8.78 -6.10
N LYS A 168 -3.19 8.42 -6.61
CA LYS A 168 -3.50 7.00 -6.89
C LYS A 168 -2.61 6.42 -8.00
N ARG A 169 -2.28 7.23 -9.01
CA ARG A 169 -1.43 6.85 -10.14
C ARG A 169 -0.04 6.39 -9.71
N LYS A 170 0.51 6.92 -8.60
CA LYS A 170 1.83 6.53 -8.07
C LYS A 170 2.03 5.02 -7.91
N VAL A 171 0.95 4.30 -7.58
CA VAL A 171 0.96 2.84 -7.41
C VAL A 171 1.18 2.09 -8.73
N PHE A 172 0.95 2.73 -9.87
CA PHE A 172 0.97 2.08 -11.19
C PHE A 172 2.10 2.57 -12.11
N ASN A 173 2.66 3.76 -11.87
CA ASN A 173 3.64 4.39 -12.76
C ASN A 173 5.10 4.32 -12.26
N GLY A 174 5.33 3.77 -11.07
CA GLY A 174 6.67 3.60 -10.49
C GLY A 174 7.07 4.68 -9.49
N ASP A 175 6.28 5.75 -9.34
CA ASP A 175 6.57 6.79 -8.33
C ASP A 175 6.48 6.26 -6.90
N ASN A 176 5.70 5.20 -6.67
CA ASN A 176 5.65 4.49 -5.41
C ASN A 176 6.78 3.45 -5.23
N GLY A 177 7.73 3.35 -6.15
CA GLY A 177 8.89 2.45 -6.10
C GLY A 177 8.84 1.36 -7.17
N SER A 178 8.06 0.30 -6.95
CA SER A 178 7.93 -0.81 -7.91
C SER A 178 6.65 -0.69 -8.74
N LEU A 179 6.75 -1.06 -10.02
CA LEU A 179 5.60 -1.24 -10.88
C LEU A 179 4.81 -2.50 -10.47
N PRO A 180 3.48 -2.49 -10.56
CA PRO A 180 2.71 -3.73 -10.46
C PRO A 180 3.00 -4.59 -11.69
N LYS A 181 2.98 -5.92 -11.53
CA LYS A 181 3.14 -6.81 -12.71
C LYS A 181 1.92 -6.71 -13.63
N VAL A 182 0.72 -6.68 -13.04
CA VAL A 182 -0.54 -6.51 -13.75
C VAL A 182 -1.31 -5.31 -13.18
N ALA A 183 -1.81 -4.44 -14.05
CA ALA A 183 -2.75 -3.39 -13.71
C ALA A 183 -4.16 -3.75 -14.21
N VAL A 184 -5.12 -3.87 -13.29
CA VAL A 184 -6.54 -4.10 -13.60
C VAL A 184 -7.30 -2.79 -13.45
N ILE A 185 -7.77 -2.21 -14.55
CA ILE A 185 -8.28 -0.84 -14.58
C ILE A 185 -9.71 -0.79 -15.10
N ASN A 186 -10.57 -0.05 -14.39
CA ASN A 186 -11.92 0.22 -14.88
C ASN A 186 -11.88 1.17 -16.10
N GLY A 187 -12.15 0.66 -17.30
CA GLY A 187 -12.19 1.42 -18.54
C GLY A 187 -13.42 2.31 -18.69
N ASP A 188 -14.47 2.11 -17.88
CA ASP A 188 -15.62 3.02 -17.85
C ASP A 188 -15.31 4.31 -17.05
N CYS A 189 -14.21 4.32 -16.27
CA CYS A 189 -13.78 5.50 -15.55
C CYS A 189 -12.93 6.41 -16.45
N PRO A 190 -13.25 7.71 -16.62
CA PRO A 190 -12.42 8.63 -17.40
C PRO A 190 -10.95 8.69 -16.94
N TYR A 191 -10.72 8.67 -15.62
CA TYR A 191 -9.38 8.60 -15.04
C TYR A 191 -8.73 7.21 -15.20
N GLY A 192 -9.54 6.15 -15.30
CA GLY A 192 -9.05 4.80 -15.61
C GLY A 192 -8.51 4.73 -17.05
N ARG A 193 -9.26 5.27 -18.02
CA ARG A 193 -8.79 5.38 -19.42
C ARG A 193 -7.50 6.20 -19.51
N ARG A 194 -7.46 7.37 -18.87
CA ARG A 194 -6.24 8.15 -18.81
C ARG A 194 -5.08 7.38 -18.16
N LEU A 195 -5.35 6.65 -17.07
CA LEU A 195 -4.31 5.83 -16.44
C LEU A 195 -3.74 4.80 -17.42
N THR A 196 -4.59 4.11 -18.19
CA THR A 196 -4.14 3.11 -19.18
C THR A 196 -3.21 3.69 -20.25
N GLU A 197 -3.40 4.95 -20.64
CA GLU A 197 -2.53 5.66 -21.60
C GLU A 197 -1.20 6.10 -20.99
N GLU A 198 -1.15 6.29 -19.67
CA GLU A 198 0.02 6.80 -18.94
C GLU A 198 0.88 5.68 -18.31
N LEU A 199 0.47 4.41 -18.42
CA LEU A 199 1.20 3.29 -17.83
C LEU A 199 2.49 2.97 -18.58
N PRO A 200 3.58 2.64 -17.86
CA PRO A 200 4.79 2.14 -18.49
C PRO A 200 4.52 0.84 -19.27
N PRO A 201 5.17 0.63 -20.43
CA PRO A 201 4.91 -0.53 -21.30
C PRO A 201 5.27 -1.88 -20.66
N GLN A 202 6.02 -1.88 -19.54
CA GLN A 202 6.37 -3.08 -18.78
C GLN A 202 5.20 -3.62 -17.94
N VAL A 203 4.16 -2.82 -17.71
CA VAL A 203 2.99 -3.21 -16.92
C VAL A 203 1.99 -3.91 -17.84
N GLN A 204 1.62 -5.15 -17.53
CA GLN A 204 0.54 -5.80 -18.25
C GLN A 204 -0.79 -5.13 -17.84
N VAL A 205 -1.54 -4.63 -18.82
CA VAL A 205 -2.81 -3.94 -18.57
C VAL A 205 -3.98 -4.86 -18.91
N LEU A 206 -4.94 -4.96 -17.99
CA LEU A 206 -6.24 -5.57 -18.20
C LEU A 206 -7.29 -4.55 -17.83
N THR A 207 -8.30 -4.39 -18.67
CA THR A 207 -9.39 -3.45 -18.46
C THR A 207 -10.71 -4.17 -18.24
N PHE A 208 -11.58 -3.56 -17.45
CA PHE A 208 -12.94 -4.03 -17.24
C PHE A 208 -13.92 -2.87 -17.34
N GLY A 209 -15.16 -3.17 -17.72
CA GLY A 209 -16.22 -2.19 -17.84
C GLY A 209 -17.38 -2.76 -18.66
N LEU A 210 -18.46 -2.00 -18.72
CA LEU A 210 -19.65 -2.29 -19.52
C LEU A 210 -19.59 -1.60 -20.89
N GLY A 211 -18.71 -0.61 -21.07
CA GLY A 211 -18.49 0.05 -22.36
C GLY A 211 -17.72 -0.80 -23.38
N GLU A 212 -17.80 -0.41 -24.65
CA GLU A 212 -16.99 -1.00 -25.72
C GLU A 212 -15.49 -0.64 -25.54
N GLY A 213 -14.59 -1.54 -25.95
CA GLY A 213 -13.13 -1.32 -25.91
C GLY A 213 -12.41 -1.78 -24.63
N ASN A 214 -13.08 -2.53 -23.77
CA ASN A 214 -12.44 -3.22 -22.64
C ASN A 214 -11.79 -4.54 -23.13
N HIS A 215 -10.51 -4.74 -22.82
CA HIS A 215 -9.62 -5.84 -23.21
C HIS A 215 -8.75 -6.29 -22.04
#